data_AF-A0A351C6Z1-F1
#
_entry.id   AF-A0A351C6Z1-F1
#
_cell.length_a   1.000
_cell.length_b   1.000
_cell.length_c   1.000
_cell.angle_alpha   90.00
_cell.angle_beta   90.00
_cell.angle_gamma   90.00
#
_symmetry.space_group_name_H-M   'P 1'
#
loop_
_entity.id
_entity.type
_entity.pdbx_description
1 polymer ?
#
loop_
_entity_poly.entity_id
_entity_poly.type
_entity_poly.pdbx_seq_one_letter_code
_entity_poly.pdbx_strand_id
1 'polypeptide(L)'
;FAVEPSIPVMFELTVLLAALATVAGMFALNGLPRPYNPLFFSTEFLRVTDDAFFLHVAASDEQFESGTTTQMLQDLGALHIETIRDTGEED
;
A
#
# COMPACT_ATOMS: atom_id res chain seq x y z
N PHE A 1 -35.56 -19.40 30.07
CA PHE A 1 -34.74 -18.85 28.98
C PHE A 1 -33.64 -18.00 29.62
N ALA A 2 -32.41 -18.04 29.11
CA ALA A 2 -31.21 -17.46 29.73
C ALA A 2 -30.66 -16.28 28.93
N VAL A 3 -31.53 -15.37 28.48
CA VAL A 3 -31.13 -14.27 27.58
C VAL A 3 -30.26 -13.25 28.33
N GLU A 4 -30.63 -12.93 29.56
CA GLU A 4 -29.96 -11.96 30.43
C GLU A 4 -28.48 -12.33 30.68
N PRO A 5 -28.13 -13.58 31.11
CA PRO A 5 -26.73 -13.96 31.27
C PRO A 5 -25.97 -14.14 29.95
N SER A 6 -26.64 -14.25 28.80
CA SER A 6 -25.98 -14.36 27.49
C SER A 6 -25.55 -13.03 26.88
N ILE A 7 -26.10 -11.89 27.33
CA ILE A 7 -25.79 -10.56 26.78
C ILE A 7 -24.28 -10.25 26.80
N PRO A 8 -23.54 -10.41 27.92
CA PRO A 8 -22.11 -10.09 27.94
C PRO A 8 -21.31 -10.94 26.95
N VAL A 9 -21.64 -12.23 26.82
CA VAL A 9 -20.97 -13.13 25.87
C VAL A 9 -21.24 -12.73 24.43
N MET A 10 -22.49 -12.40 24.09
CA MET A 10 -22.84 -11.94 22.73
C MET A 10 -22.17 -10.61 22.38
N PHE A 11 -22.07 -9.69 23.35
CA PHE A 11 -21.35 -8.43 23.16
C PHE A 11 -19.88 -8.69 22.81
N GLU A 12 -19.17 -9.48 23.62
CA GLU A 12 -17.76 -9.80 23.40
C GLU A 12 -17.56 -10.52 22.06
N LEU A 13 -18.42 -11.49 21.73
CA LEU A 13 -18.33 -12.21 20.45
C LEU A 13 -18.56 -11.28 19.26
N THR A 14 -19.50 -10.35 19.36
CA THR A 14 -19.78 -9.37 18.30
C THR A 14 -18.60 -8.44 18.09
N VAL A 15 -18.04 -7.89 19.17
CA VAL A 15 -16.87 -7.01 19.11
C VAL A 15 -15.65 -7.74 18.55
N LEU A 16 -15.40 -8.98 19.02
CA LEU A 16 -14.30 -9.82 18.55
C LEU A 16 -14.42 -10.11 17.04
N LEU A 17 -15.59 -10.58 16.59
CA LEU A 17 -15.81 -10.89 15.19
C LEU A 17 -15.76 -9.64 14.30
N ALA A 18 -16.29 -8.51 14.77
CA ALA A 18 -16.20 -7.23 14.06
C ALA A 18 -14.75 -6.77 13.91
N ALA A 19 -13.94 -6.86 14.97
CA ALA A 19 -12.54 -6.48 14.93
C ALA A 19 -11.73 -7.37 13.97
N LEU A 20 -11.91 -8.69 14.06
CA LEU A 20 -11.23 -9.64 13.17
C LEU A 20 -11.65 -9.47 11.71
N ALA A 21 -12.95 -9.32 11.43
CA ALA A 21 -13.46 -9.06 10.09
C ALA A 21 -12.95 -7.74 9.54
N THR A 22 -12.82 -6.70 10.38
CA THR A 22 -12.29 -5.39 9.98
C THR A 22 -10.82 -5.48 9.59
N VAL A 23 -9.98 -6.12 10.42
CA VAL A 23 -8.54 -6.28 10.13
C VAL A 23 -8.33 -7.18 8.92
N ALA A 24 -9.02 -8.31 8.85
CA ALA A 24 -8.94 -9.23 7.71
C ALA A 24 -9.44 -8.58 6.42
N GLY A 25 -10.56 -7.86 6.48
CA GLY A 25 -11.12 -7.12 5.35
C GLY A 25 -10.20 -5.99 4.89
N MET A 26 -9.60 -5.24 5.81
CA MET A 26 -8.62 -4.20 5.49
C MET A 26 -7.42 -4.80 4.75
N PHE A 27 -6.86 -5.92 5.22
CA PHE A 27 -5.77 -6.57 4.50
C PHE A 27 -6.20 -7.05 3.10
N ALA A 28 -7.33 -7.73 2.99
CA ALA A 28 -7.81 -8.25 1.71
C ALA A 28 -8.08 -7.12 0.69
N LEU A 29 -8.74 -6.04 1.11
CA LEU A 29 -9.10 -4.93 0.23
C LEU A 29 -7.90 -4.06 -0.17
N ASN A 30 -6.89 -3.96 0.69
CA ASN A 30 -5.63 -3.29 0.37
C ASN A 30 -4.65 -4.19 -0.41
N GLY A 31 -5.01 -5.44 -0.72
CA GLY A 31 -4.14 -6.38 -1.44
C GLY A 31 -2.94 -6.85 -0.61
N LEU A 32 -3.11 -6.95 0.71
CA LEU A 32 -2.11 -7.42 1.67
C LEU A 32 -2.40 -8.86 2.13
N PRO A 33 -1.36 -9.63 2.50
CA PRO A 33 0.06 -9.27 2.55
C PRO A 33 0.70 -9.28 1.15
N ARG A 34 1.47 -8.23 0.86
CA ARG A 34 2.25 -8.11 -0.39
C ARG A 34 3.74 -8.12 -0.05
N PRO A 35 4.36 -9.30 0.15
CA PRO A 35 5.76 -9.40 0.58
C PRO A 35 6.73 -8.91 -0.49
N TYR A 36 6.32 -8.89 -1.76
CA TYR A 36 7.11 -8.39 -2.87
C TYR A 36 6.48 -7.15 -3.51
N ASN A 37 7.27 -6.09 -3.65
CA ASN A 37 6.94 -4.90 -4.40
C ASN A 37 8.21 -4.40 -5.11
N PRO A 38 8.22 -4.19 -6.44
CA PRO A 38 9.39 -3.71 -7.18
C PRO A 38 10.01 -2.42 -6.62
N LEU A 39 9.20 -1.56 -5.98
CA LEU A 39 9.69 -0.33 -5.34
C LEU A 39 10.74 -0.58 -4.25
N PHE A 40 10.82 -1.80 -3.70
CA PHE A 40 11.81 -2.15 -2.69
C PHE A 40 13.25 -2.23 -3.23
N PHE A 41 13.46 -2.23 -4.56
CA PHE A 41 14.81 -2.17 -5.14
C PHE A 41 15.39 -0.75 -5.21
N SER A 42 14.57 0.28 -5.01
CA SER A 42 15.06 1.67 -4.97
C SER A 42 15.68 1.95 -3.61
N THR A 43 16.94 2.40 -3.62
CA THR A 43 17.65 2.82 -2.40
C THR A 43 16.99 4.03 -1.74
N GLU A 44 16.39 4.93 -2.52
CA GLU A 44 15.66 6.09 -2.00
C GLU A 44 14.37 5.68 -1.28
N PHE A 45 13.73 4.56 -1.68
CA PHE A 45 12.47 4.11 -1.09
C PHE A 45 12.60 3.71 0.39
N LEU A 46 13.82 3.49 0.90
CA LEU A 46 14.08 3.32 2.33
C LEU A 46 13.60 4.52 3.19
N ARG A 47 13.44 5.69 2.58
CA ARG A 47 13.01 6.93 3.25
C ARG A 47 11.50 7.17 3.20
N VAL A 48 10.71 6.28 2.57
CA VAL A 48 9.27 6.46 2.30
C VAL A 48 8.40 6.64 3.53
N THR A 49 8.83 6.15 4.69
CA THR A 49 8.07 6.24 5.95
C THR A 49 8.56 7.34 6.89
N ASP A 50 9.56 8.12 6.51
CA ASP A 50 10.22 9.08 7.40
C ASP A 50 10.39 10.46 6.73
N ASP A 51 11.44 10.62 5.93
CA ASP A 51 11.95 11.94 5.49
C ASP A 51 11.50 12.38 4.08
N ALA A 52 10.71 11.58 3.37
CA ALA A 52 10.33 11.89 1.99
C ALA A 52 8.94 11.39 1.59
N PHE A 53 8.31 12.13 0.68
CA PHE A 53 7.07 11.75 0.01
C PHE A 53 7.38 11.20 -1.37
N PHE A 54 6.65 10.14 -1.75
CA PHE A 54 6.86 9.43 -3.01
C PHE A 54 5.59 9.43 -3.84
N LEU A 55 5.75 9.58 -5.15
CA LEU A 55 4.69 9.40 -6.12
C LEU A 55 5.11 8.30 -7.08
N HIS A 56 4.23 7.30 -7.26
CA HIS A 56 4.46 6.18 -8.17
C HIS A 56 3.44 6.24 -9.30
N VAL A 57 3.93 6.26 -10.54
CA VAL A 57 3.12 6.15 -11.74
C VAL A 57 3.31 4.76 -12.32
N ALA A 58 2.22 3.99 -12.42
CA ALA A 58 2.28 2.62 -12.86
C ALA A 58 2.43 2.55 -14.40
N ALA A 59 3.33 1.70 -14.87
CA ALA A 59 3.50 1.44 -16.31
C ALA A 59 2.28 0.77 -16.96
N SER A 60 1.32 0.27 -16.17
CA SER A 60 0.06 -0.30 -16.65
C SER A 60 -0.99 0.75 -17.03
N ASP A 61 -0.76 2.03 -16.72
CA ASP A 61 -1.64 3.12 -17.15
C ASP A 61 -1.50 3.35 -18.67
N GLU A 62 -2.61 3.42 -19.40
CA GLU A 62 -2.62 3.62 -20.86
C GLU A 62 -1.99 4.96 -21.28
N GLN A 63 -1.97 5.94 -20.39
CA GLN A 63 -1.38 7.26 -20.64
C GLN A 63 0.08 7.35 -20.18
N PHE A 64 0.63 6.29 -19.59
CA PHE A 64 2.02 6.28 -19.17
C PHE A 64 2.95 6.24 -20.38
N GLU A 65 3.78 7.26 -20.50
CA GLU A 65 4.91 7.30 -21.42
C GLU A 65 6.14 7.78 -20.66
N SER A 66 7.23 7.02 -20.70
CA SER A 66 8.39 7.20 -19.81
C SER A 66 9.02 8.59 -19.92
N GLY A 67 9.22 9.09 -21.14
CA GLY A 67 9.85 10.41 -21.35
C GLY A 67 8.95 11.56 -20.87
N THR A 68 7.70 11.54 -21.31
CA THR A 68 6.70 12.58 -21.01
C THR A 68 6.37 12.61 -19.52
N THR A 69 6.22 11.44 -18.88
CA THR A 69 5.93 11.34 -17.44
C THR A 69 7.11 11.86 -16.63
N THR A 70 8.34 11.52 -17.01
CA THR A 70 9.55 12.02 -16.34
C THR A 70 9.63 13.55 -16.43
N GLN A 71 9.40 14.11 -17.62
CA GLN A 71 9.38 15.57 -17.80
C GLN A 71 8.29 16.23 -16.95
N MET A 72 7.08 15.66 -16.95
CA MET A 72 5.97 16.16 -16.13
C MET A 72 6.33 16.18 -14.63
N LEU A 73 6.92 15.11 -14.11
CA LEU A 73 7.33 15.04 -12.70
C LEU A 73 8.43 16.05 -12.39
N GLN A 74 9.36 16.26 -13.32
CA GLN A 74 10.40 17.27 -13.18
C GLN A 74 9.81 18.69 -13.13
N ASP A 75 8.86 18.99 -14.00
CA ASP A 75 8.17 20.29 -14.06
C ASP A 75 7.33 20.55 -12.78
N LEU A 76 6.81 19.48 -12.15
CA LEU A 76 6.11 19.54 -10.86
C LEU A 76 7.07 19.71 -9.66
N GLY A 77 8.38 19.69 -9.88
CA GLY A 77 9.39 19.90 -8.84
C GLY A 77 9.85 18.65 -8.10
N ALA A 78 9.76 17.46 -8.73
CA ALA A 78 10.31 16.24 -8.15
C ALA A 78 11.81 16.38 -7.86
N LEU A 79 12.22 16.04 -6.63
CA LEU A 79 13.61 16.12 -6.18
C LEU A 79 14.47 14.98 -6.76
N HIS A 80 13.86 13.82 -6.97
CA HIS A 80 14.47 12.63 -7.53
C HIS A 80 13.43 11.90 -8.38
N ILE A 81 13.84 11.39 -9.54
CA ILE A 81 12.98 10.62 -10.45
C ILE A 81 13.75 9.38 -10.86
N GLU A 82 13.13 8.21 -10.64
CA GLU A 82 13.71 6.91 -10.91
C GLU A 82 12.69 6.04 -11.66
N THR A 83 13.16 5.28 -12.66
CA THR A 83 12.33 4.29 -13.35
C THR A 83 12.63 2.92 -12.77
N ILE A 84 11.65 2.34 -12.07
CA ILE A 84 11.80 1.02 -11.44
C ILE A 84 11.41 -0.07 -12.43
N ARG A 85 12.27 -1.08 -12.58
CA ARG A 85 12.01 -2.26 -13.42
C ARG A 85 11.83 -3.50 -12.55
N ASP A 86 10.88 -4.34 -12.93
CA ASP A 86 10.64 -5.64 -12.31
C ASP A 86 11.59 -6.70 -12.92
N THR A 87 12.89 -6.50 -12.76
CA THR A 87 13.94 -7.44 -13.21
C THR A 87 14.42 -8.36 -12.09
N GLY A 88 14.10 -8.05 -10.84
CA GLY A 88 14.56 -8.81 -9.66
C GLY A 88 16.00 -8.50 -9.23
N GLU A 89 16.63 -7.48 -9.81
CA GLU A 89 18.00 -7.02 -9.54
C GLU A 89 17.95 -5.52 -9.15
N GLU A 90 18.81 -5.10 -8.20
CA GLU A 90 18.98 -3.67 -7.86
C GLU A 90 19.73 -2.97 -9.02
N ASP A 91 19.14 -1.92 -9.60
CA ASP A 91 19.74 -1.08 -10.65
C ASP A 91 20.77 -0.07 -10.08
#